data_AF-A0A8I1IS04-F1
#
_entry.id   AF-A0A8I1IS04-F1
#
_cell.length_a   1.000
_cell.length_b   1.000
_cell.length_c   1.000
_cell.angle_alpha   90.00
_cell.angle_beta   90.00
_cell.angle_gamma   90.00
#
_symmetry.space_group_name_H-M   'P 1'
#
loop_
_entity.id
_entity.type
_entity.pdbx_description
1 polymer ?
#
loop_
_entity_poly.entity_id
_entity_poly.type
_entity_poly.pdbx_seq_one_letter_code
_entity_poly.pdbx_strand_id
1 'polypeptide(L)'
;MLSEKRSPNYVTVIPAANATKLPEKRQQDYVVFVDDTGKPVDIGGGGSSSVAWADITGKPATFAPTIGTTATTAAAGNHTHTIANVTGLQAALDAKLTASKAATQANSTATDVAGVVSDLNALLAKLKAAGIMA
;
A
#
# COMPACT_ATOMS: atom_id res chain seq x y z
N MET A 1 -81.56 -13.08 3.47
CA MET A 1 -81.01 -11.72 3.36
C MET A 1 -80.24 -11.50 4.65
N LEU A 2 -78.92 -11.67 4.68
CA LEU A 2 -77.95 -10.67 4.27
C LEU A 2 -76.65 -11.38 3.85
N SER A 3 -76.10 -11.02 2.69
CA SER A 3 -74.82 -11.54 2.21
C SER A 3 -73.71 -11.03 3.14
N GLU A 4 -73.23 -11.87 4.05
CA GLU A 4 -71.98 -11.63 4.76
C GLU A 4 -70.86 -11.78 3.75
N LYS A 5 -70.49 -10.64 3.16
CA LYS A 5 -69.30 -10.42 2.34
C LYS A 5 -68.14 -11.16 3.01
N ARG A 6 -67.81 -12.39 2.57
CA ARG A 6 -66.63 -13.12 3.02
C ARG A 6 -65.42 -12.29 2.59
N SER A 7 -64.88 -11.48 3.50
CA SER A 7 -63.57 -10.87 3.31
C SER A 7 -62.60 -12.02 3.01
N PRO A 8 -61.77 -11.94 1.95
CA PRO A 8 -60.78 -12.97 1.69
C PRO A 8 -59.92 -13.12 2.95
N ASN A 9 -59.65 -14.37 3.37
CA ASN A 9 -58.72 -14.65 4.46
C ASN A 9 -57.32 -14.23 4.00
N TYR A 10 -57.01 -12.94 4.11
CA TYR A 10 -55.65 -12.45 3.98
C TYR A 10 -54.91 -12.82 5.26
N VAL A 11 -53.84 -13.59 5.10
CA VAL A 11 -52.89 -13.87 6.18
C VAL A 11 -51.91 -12.71 6.21
N THR A 12 -51.86 -11.98 7.31
CA THR A 12 -50.85 -10.92 7.49
C THR A 12 -49.66 -11.51 8.25
N VAL A 13 -48.46 -11.37 7.67
CA VAL A 13 -47.21 -11.64 8.38
C VAL A 13 -46.87 -10.40 9.20
N ILE A 14 -46.75 -10.54 10.51
CA ILE A 14 -46.39 -9.45 11.42
C ILE A 14 -44.93 -9.55 11.86
N PRO A 15 -44.22 -8.41 12.03
CA PRO A 15 -42.89 -8.39 12.64
C PRO A 15 -42.92 -8.94 14.07
N ALA A 16 -41.82 -9.58 14.49
CA ALA A 16 -41.68 -10.21 15.81
C ALA A 16 -42.03 -9.30 16.99
N ALA A 17 -41.64 -8.02 16.91
CA ALA A 17 -41.90 -7.01 17.94
C ALA A 17 -43.39 -6.78 18.23
N ASN A 18 -44.28 -7.13 17.29
CA ASN A 18 -45.72 -6.92 17.41
C ASN A 18 -46.50 -8.19 17.75
N ALA A 19 -45.83 -9.35 17.85
CA ALA A 19 -46.48 -10.64 18.11
C ALA A 19 -47.17 -10.72 19.49
N THR A 20 -46.72 -9.93 20.47
CA THR A 20 -47.31 -9.89 21.84
C THR A 20 -48.52 -8.96 21.97
N LYS A 21 -48.86 -8.18 20.94
CA LYS A 21 -49.98 -7.21 20.96
C LYS A 21 -50.99 -7.48 19.84
N LEU A 22 -51.39 -8.74 19.68
CA LEU A 22 -52.42 -9.15 18.73
C LEU A 22 -53.79 -8.60 19.18
N PRO A 23 -54.53 -7.85 18.34
CA PRO A 23 -55.87 -7.37 18.71
C PRO A 23 -56.88 -8.53 18.74
N GLU A 24 -57.48 -8.81 19.90
CA GLU A 24 -58.35 -9.97 20.18
C GLU A 24 -59.68 -10.05 19.38
N LYS A 25 -59.98 -9.11 18.47
CA LYS A 25 -61.31 -9.06 17.82
C LYS A 25 -61.26 -9.28 16.30
N ARG A 26 -61.55 -10.53 15.92
CA ARG A 26 -62.19 -11.03 14.69
C ARG A 26 -61.70 -10.56 13.31
N GLN A 27 -60.43 -10.18 13.08
CA GLN A 27 -59.92 -9.94 11.71
C GLN A 27 -58.44 -10.34 11.54
N GLN A 28 -58.22 -11.26 10.59
CA GLN A 28 -56.97 -11.83 10.04
C GLN A 28 -56.31 -12.99 10.81
N ASP A 29 -56.06 -14.10 10.11
CA ASP A 29 -55.17 -15.17 10.56
C ASP A 29 -53.73 -14.65 10.45
N TYR A 30 -52.96 -14.64 11.53
CA TYR A 30 -51.58 -14.18 11.53
C TYR A 30 -50.63 -15.38 11.53
N VAL A 31 -49.65 -15.38 10.62
CA VAL A 31 -48.52 -16.33 10.69
C VAL A 31 -47.35 -15.61 11.33
N VAL A 32 -46.94 -16.10 12.49
CA VAL A 32 -45.72 -15.69 13.19
C VAL A 32 -44.69 -16.78 12.96
N PHE A 33 -43.56 -16.41 12.36
CA PHE A 33 -42.41 -17.30 12.29
C PHE A 33 -41.75 -17.33 13.65
N VAL A 34 -41.44 -18.51 14.16
CA VAL A 34 -40.80 -18.70 15.46
C VAL A 34 -39.50 -19.48 15.31
N ASP A 35 -38.56 -19.26 16.22
CA ASP A 35 -37.31 -20.02 16.29
C ASP A 35 -37.53 -21.41 16.91
N ASP A 36 -36.46 -22.19 17.06
CA ASP A 36 -36.49 -23.52 17.68
C ASP A 36 -36.89 -23.49 19.17
N THR A 37 -36.87 -22.31 19.80
CA THR A 37 -37.34 -22.08 21.18
C THR A 37 -38.76 -21.51 21.25
N GLY A 38 -39.43 -21.32 20.11
CA GLY A 38 -40.80 -20.79 20.03
C GLY A 38 -40.90 -19.27 20.17
N LYS A 39 -39.78 -18.54 20.10
CA LYS A 39 -39.81 -17.07 20.13
C LYS A 39 -40.04 -16.48 18.73
N PRO A 40 -40.78 -15.36 18.60
CA PRO A 40 -41.01 -14.73 17.30
C PRO A 40 -39.70 -14.34 16.60
N VAL A 41 -39.57 -14.74 15.33
CA VAL A 41 -38.46 -14.38 14.42
C VAL A 41 -38.84 -13.13 13.65
N ASP A 42 -37.97 -12.12 13.71
CA ASP A 42 -38.16 -10.91 12.92
C ASP A 42 -37.82 -11.20 11.45
N ILE A 43 -38.83 -11.19 10.58
CA ILE A 43 -38.65 -11.24 9.11
C ILE A 43 -38.58 -9.80 8.54
N GLY A 44 -38.67 -8.80 9.41
CA GLY A 44 -38.48 -7.39 9.10
C GLY A 44 -37.07 -7.14 8.56
N GLY A 45 -37.05 -6.73 7.29
CA GLY A 45 -35.88 -6.56 6.46
C GLY A 45 -34.67 -5.97 7.18
N GLY A 46 -33.51 -6.50 6.82
CA GLY A 46 -32.19 -6.09 7.30
C GLY A 46 -32.13 -4.58 7.44
N GLY A 47 -32.30 -4.10 8.67
CA GLY A 47 -32.07 -2.72 8.99
C GLY A 47 -30.65 -2.41 8.56
N SER A 48 -30.46 -1.25 7.92
CA SER A 48 -29.15 -0.66 7.68
C SER A 48 -28.48 -0.26 9.01
N SER A 49 -28.46 -1.15 9.99
CA SER A 49 -27.63 -1.01 11.18
C SER A 49 -26.19 -1.09 10.70
N SER A 50 -25.42 -0.07 11.05
CA SER A 50 -23.97 -0.07 10.86
C SER A 50 -23.41 -1.34 11.51
N VAL A 51 -22.90 -2.27 10.70
CA VAL A 51 -22.21 -3.45 11.20
C VAL A 51 -20.81 -3.00 11.58
N ALA A 52 -20.44 -3.10 12.86
CA ALA A 52 -19.08 -2.78 13.26
C ALA A 52 -18.13 -3.77 12.58
N TRP A 53 -16.98 -3.31 12.12
CA TRP A 53 -15.99 -4.19 11.49
C TRP A 53 -15.58 -5.36 12.41
N ALA A 54 -15.65 -5.17 13.74
CA ALA A 54 -15.41 -6.20 14.73
C ALA A 54 -16.38 -7.41 14.62
N ASP A 55 -17.63 -7.19 14.19
CA ASP A 55 -18.70 -8.19 14.18
C ASP A 55 -18.66 -9.11 12.94
N ILE A 56 -17.92 -8.72 11.89
CA ILE A 56 -17.79 -9.53 10.67
C ILE A 56 -16.86 -10.72 10.95
N THR A 57 -17.41 -11.93 10.89
CA THR A 57 -16.64 -13.18 10.99
C THR A 57 -15.95 -13.50 9.66
N GLY A 58 -14.81 -14.21 9.70
CA GLY A 58 -14.06 -14.56 8.47
C GLY A 58 -13.37 -13.40 7.74
N LYS A 59 -13.40 -12.17 8.29
CA LYS A 59 -12.67 -11.03 7.71
C LYS A 59 -11.15 -11.27 7.73
N PRO A 60 -10.41 -10.85 6.69
CA PRO A 60 -8.95 -10.84 6.74
C PRO A 60 -8.46 -9.97 7.91
N ALA A 61 -7.63 -10.55 8.80
CA ALA A 61 -7.05 -9.81 9.92
C ALA A 61 -6.00 -8.77 9.46
N THR A 62 -5.46 -8.95 8.25
CA THR A 62 -4.58 -8.00 7.57
C THR A 62 -4.93 -7.97 6.09
N PHE A 63 -4.89 -6.77 5.49
CA PHE A 63 -4.76 -6.64 4.05
C PHE A 63 -3.27 -6.74 3.77
N ALA A 64 -2.77 -7.95 3.50
CA ALA A 64 -1.37 -8.11 3.14
C ALA A 64 -1.07 -7.18 1.97
N PRO A 65 -0.03 -6.33 2.05
CA PRO A 65 0.32 -5.45 0.94
C PRO A 65 0.52 -6.32 -0.29
N THR A 66 -0.12 -5.96 -1.41
CA THR A 66 0.14 -6.61 -2.68
C THR A 66 1.62 -6.40 -3.00
N ILE A 67 2.44 -7.43 -2.84
CA ILE A 67 3.80 -7.42 -3.36
C ILE A 67 3.64 -7.30 -4.87
N GLY A 68 3.94 -6.13 -5.41
CA GLY A 68 3.81 -5.94 -6.82
C GLY A 68 4.77 -6.83 -7.58
N THR A 69 4.27 -7.47 -8.62
CA THR A 69 5.07 -8.29 -9.52
C THR A 69 5.63 -7.47 -10.69
N THR A 70 5.27 -6.18 -10.76
CA THR A 70 5.75 -5.25 -11.80
C THR A 70 6.66 -4.17 -11.20
N ALA A 71 7.55 -3.61 -12.01
CA ALA A 71 8.48 -2.56 -11.59
C ALA A 71 7.80 -1.37 -10.90
N THR A 72 6.56 -1.03 -11.27
CA THR A 72 5.78 0.08 -10.70
C THR A 72 5.11 -0.26 -9.36
N THR A 73 4.93 -1.54 -9.04
CA THR A 73 4.18 -1.99 -7.86
C THR A 73 5.03 -2.74 -6.83
N ALA A 74 6.29 -3.08 -7.17
CA ALA A 74 7.13 -3.98 -6.38
C ALA A 74 7.51 -3.48 -4.97
N ALA A 75 7.42 -2.17 -4.71
CA ALA A 75 7.79 -1.59 -3.43
C ALA A 75 6.55 -1.05 -2.68
N ALA A 76 5.99 -1.86 -1.78
CA ALA A 76 5.01 -1.40 -0.80
C ALA A 76 5.72 -0.84 0.45
N GLY A 77 5.24 0.30 0.98
CA GLY A 77 5.80 0.92 2.19
C GLY A 77 7.02 1.81 1.96
N ASN A 78 7.81 2.05 3.01
CA ASN A 78 8.96 2.95 2.99
C ASN A 78 10.20 2.19 2.49
N HIS A 79 10.77 2.59 1.35
CA HIS A 79 11.94 1.92 0.78
C HIS A 79 13.10 2.90 0.59
N THR A 80 14.31 2.38 0.70
CA THR A 80 15.57 3.10 0.47
C THR A 80 16.45 2.31 -0.48
N HIS A 81 17.27 3.02 -1.26
CA HIS A 81 18.26 2.41 -2.14
C HIS A 81 19.66 2.82 -1.71
N THR A 82 20.47 1.83 -1.36
CA THR A 82 21.91 2.01 -1.22
C THR A 82 22.59 1.87 -2.57
N ILE A 83 23.81 2.39 -2.73
CA ILE A 83 24.59 2.24 -3.98
C ILE A 83 24.77 0.75 -4.33
N ALA A 84 24.93 -0.12 -3.32
CA ALA A 84 25.04 -1.57 -3.50
C ALA A 84 23.79 -2.21 -4.12
N ASN A 85 22.62 -1.54 -4.07
CA ASN A 85 21.40 -2.04 -4.72
C ASN A 85 21.39 -1.80 -6.24
N VAL A 86 22.26 -0.94 -6.77
CA VAL A 86 22.32 -0.63 -8.20
C VAL A 86 23.55 -1.30 -8.80
N THR A 87 23.37 -2.53 -9.29
CA THR A 87 24.44 -3.33 -9.90
C THR A 87 25.11 -2.54 -11.02
N GLY A 88 26.45 -2.42 -10.97
CA GLY A 88 27.24 -1.73 -12.00
C GLY A 88 27.37 -0.22 -11.83
N LEU A 89 26.64 0.42 -10.91
CA LEU A 89 26.73 1.87 -10.70
C LEU A 89 28.15 2.29 -10.27
N GLN A 90 28.76 1.56 -9.34
CA GLN A 90 30.12 1.86 -8.89
C GLN A 90 31.13 1.82 -10.05
N ALA A 91 31.09 0.75 -10.84
CA ALA A 91 31.96 0.62 -12.01
C ALA A 91 31.74 1.73 -13.04
N ALA A 92 30.48 2.14 -13.26
CA ALA A 92 30.16 3.23 -14.17
C ALA A 92 30.70 4.58 -13.68
N LEU A 93 30.61 4.85 -12.37
CA LEU A 93 31.16 6.05 -11.75
C LEU A 93 32.69 6.04 -11.78
N ASP A 94 33.32 4.91 -11.46
CA ASP A 94 34.77 4.74 -11.50
C ASP A 94 35.31 4.94 -12.93
N ALA A 95 34.58 4.47 -13.95
CA ALA A 95 34.94 4.69 -15.36
C ALA A 95 34.83 6.17 -15.80
N LYS A 96 34.07 7.01 -15.09
CA LYS A 96 34.04 8.46 -15.31
C LYS A 96 35.19 9.19 -14.62
N LEU A 97 35.78 8.59 -13.60
CA LEU A 97 36.95 9.14 -12.90
C LEU A 97 38.23 8.79 -13.69
N THR A 98 38.51 9.55 -14.74
CA THR A 98 39.68 9.33 -15.60
C THR A 98 40.97 9.90 -15.02
N ALA A 99 40.86 10.84 -14.07
CA ALA A 99 41.99 11.49 -13.43
C ALA A 99 42.26 10.92 -12.04
N SER A 100 43.54 10.90 -11.66
CA SER A 100 44.02 10.54 -10.34
C SER A 100 44.79 11.71 -9.72
N LYS A 101 45.17 11.57 -8.45
CA LYS A 101 46.01 12.56 -7.79
C LYS A 101 47.42 12.54 -8.41
N ALA A 102 47.90 13.68 -8.90
CA ALA A 102 49.26 13.82 -9.39
C ALA A 102 50.30 13.59 -8.27
N ALA A 103 51.44 13.02 -8.65
CA ALA A 103 52.57 12.87 -7.76
C ALA A 103 53.09 14.23 -7.29
N THR A 104 53.59 14.31 -6.05
CA THR A 104 54.13 15.54 -5.48
C THR A 104 55.25 16.11 -6.35
N GLN A 105 55.21 17.41 -6.61
CA GLN A 105 56.29 18.18 -7.25
C GLN A 105 56.98 19.03 -6.18
N ALA A 106 58.31 18.92 -6.09
CA ALA A 106 59.09 19.80 -5.24
C ALA A 106 59.08 21.23 -5.80
N ASN A 107 59.22 22.22 -4.92
CA ASN A 107 59.41 23.60 -5.35
C ASN A 107 60.68 23.71 -6.20
N SER A 108 60.62 24.51 -7.26
CA SER A 108 61.79 24.77 -8.10
C SER A 108 62.86 25.50 -7.29
N THR A 109 64.09 25.02 -7.39
CA THR A 109 65.29 25.69 -6.88
C THR A 109 66.20 26.12 -8.04
N ALA A 110 65.68 26.15 -9.27
CA ALA A 110 66.43 26.50 -10.45
C ALA A 110 66.88 27.96 -10.39
N THR A 111 68.15 28.20 -10.70
CA THR A 111 68.74 29.54 -10.77
C THR A 111 68.87 30.06 -12.21
N ASP A 112 68.47 29.26 -13.19
CA ASP A 112 68.54 29.56 -14.61
C ASP A 112 67.29 29.05 -15.36
N VAL A 113 67.16 29.46 -16.62
CA VAL A 113 66.03 29.08 -17.47
C VAL A 113 66.02 27.58 -17.75
N ALA A 114 67.19 26.97 -17.92
CA ALA A 114 67.31 25.53 -18.21
C ALA A 114 66.74 24.68 -17.07
N GLY A 115 67.05 25.02 -15.82
CA GLY A 115 66.48 24.36 -14.64
C GLY A 115 64.96 24.54 -14.53
N VAL A 116 64.45 25.76 -14.78
CA VAL A 116 63.00 26.01 -14.76
C VAL A 116 62.27 25.17 -15.81
N VAL A 117 62.83 25.05 -17.02
CA VAL A 117 62.26 24.22 -18.08
C VAL A 117 62.26 22.74 -17.68
N SER A 118 63.32 22.26 -17.01
CA SER A 118 63.37 20.90 -16.47
C SER A 118 62.26 20.64 -15.45
N ASP A 119 62.10 21.53 -14.46
CA ASP A 119 61.09 21.39 -13.42
C ASP A 119 59.65 21.46 -13.98
N LEU A 120 59.42 22.36 -14.95
CA LEU A 120 58.13 22.46 -15.65
C LEU A 120 57.81 21.18 -16.42
N ASN A 121 58.78 20.62 -17.13
CA ASN A 121 58.60 19.37 -17.86
C ASN A 121 58.32 18.20 -16.90
N ALA A 122 58.95 18.17 -15.72
CA ALA A 122 58.66 17.18 -14.70
C ALA A 122 57.22 17.30 -14.16
N LEU A 123 56.73 18.53 -13.93
CA LEU A 123 55.33 18.76 -13.55
C LEU A 123 54.37 18.31 -14.66
N LEU A 124 54.65 18.67 -15.90
CA LEU A 124 53.86 18.28 -17.07
C LEU A 124 53.75 16.75 -17.18
N ALA A 125 54.86 16.05 -17.02
CA ALA A 125 54.88 14.59 -17.02
C ALA A 125 54.00 14.00 -15.90
N LYS A 126 54.06 14.57 -14.69
CA LYS A 126 53.24 14.13 -13.56
C LYS A 126 51.74 14.36 -13.78
N LEU A 127 51.37 15.51 -14.35
CA LEU A 127 49.98 15.83 -14.65
C LEU A 127 49.41 14.96 -15.78
N LYS A 128 50.23 14.65 -16.80
CA LYS A 128 49.88 13.69 -17.86
C LYS A 128 49.71 12.28 -17.32
N ALA A 129 50.65 11.81 -16.50
CA ALA A 129 50.55 10.51 -15.85
C ALA A 129 49.32 10.39 -14.95
N ALA A 130 48.92 11.50 -14.31
CA ALA A 130 47.71 11.57 -13.50
C ALA A 130 46.40 11.63 -14.30
N GLY A 131 46.46 11.76 -15.64
CA GLY A 131 45.27 11.92 -16.48
C GLY A 131 44.57 13.28 -16.32
N ILE A 132 45.23 14.27 -15.72
CA ILE A 132 44.69 15.62 -15.52
C ILE A 132 44.80 16.44 -16.82
N MET A 133 45.80 16.13 -17.65
CA MET A 133 46.01 16.78 -18.93
C MET A 133 46.44 15.77 -20.00
N ALA A 134 46.06 16.02 -21.25
CA ALA A 134 46.48 15.25 -22.43
C ALA A 134 47.51 16.06 -23.22
#